data_AF-A0A560HB03-F1
#
_entry.id   AF-A0A560HB03-F1
#
_cell.length_a   1.000
_cell.length_b   1.000
_cell.length_c   1.000
_cell.angle_alpha   90.00
_cell.angle_beta   90.00
_cell.angle_gamma   90.00
#
_symmetry.space_group_name_H-M   'P 1'
#
loop_
_entity.id
_entity.type
_entity.pdbx_description
1 polymer ?
#
loop_
_entity_poly.entity_id
_entity_poly.type
_entity_poly.pdbx_seq_one_letter_code
_entity_poly.pdbx_strand_id
1 'polypeptide(L)'
;MPANPGELSRLEIKLDISMQLRESRQILEAKEAAHQKDSAELKSARHELRRRNLEFRSAFELAGSPRDAKLAELNNRIGQIGQEITYLGSIRELAERVAKLIAERDAANNEVDRLTTVITRLSSVTSGRISQAMSMVSTRAKSLLKQDLKRQEEFADPGMVTVDFADDAVLVDGKMNFAESSNVVLKNAAILALLGAAAEDKKFWHPRLVLMDNVEDKGMEQKRSHNFQNIIVNLSQQAQLTHQIIFTTSMPNPDLDMKKFAIGPHYTERNRTLNFGT
;
A
#
# COMPACT_ATOMS: atom_id res chain seq x y z
N MET A 1 -29.39 -16.61 3.73
CA MET A 1 -29.90 -15.27 4.09
C MET A 1 -30.23 -14.55 2.79
N PRO A 2 -31.48 -14.08 2.59
CA PRO A 2 -31.91 -13.47 1.35
C PRO A 2 -31.30 -12.07 1.19
N ALA A 3 -30.83 -11.75 -0.02
CA ALA A 3 -30.26 -10.45 -0.36
C ALA A 3 -31.27 -9.34 -0.09
N ASN A 4 -30.81 -8.26 0.55
CA ASN A 4 -31.63 -7.12 0.92
C ASN A 4 -32.14 -6.42 -0.35
N PRO A 5 -33.47 -6.29 -0.57
CA PRO A 5 -34.04 -5.80 -1.83
C PRO A 5 -33.55 -4.40 -2.25
N GLY A 6 -33.05 -3.59 -1.31
CA GLY A 6 -32.44 -2.28 -1.61
C GLY A 6 -31.04 -2.34 -2.26
N GLU A 7 -30.30 -3.45 -2.09
CA GLU A 7 -28.96 -3.60 -2.70
C GLU A 7 -29.04 -4.03 -4.17
N LEU A 8 -30.00 -4.89 -4.50
CA LEU A 8 -30.31 -5.29 -5.89
C LEU A 8 -30.75 -4.08 -6.72
N SER A 9 -31.63 -3.24 -6.18
CA SER A 9 -32.08 -2.00 -6.86
C SER A 9 -30.95 -0.99 -7.09
N ARG A 10 -30.01 -0.84 -6.15
CA ARG A 10 -28.82 0.03 -6.36
C ARG A 10 -27.86 -0.50 -7.42
N LEU A 11 -27.74 -1.81 -7.57
CA LEU A 11 -26.92 -2.45 -8.61
C LEU A 11 -27.55 -2.27 -10.00
N GLU A 12 -28.87 -2.42 -10.11
CA GLU A 12 -29.61 -2.17 -11.34
C GLU A 12 -29.48 -0.71 -11.80
N ILE A 13 -29.64 0.26 -10.88
CA ILE A 13 -29.48 1.68 -11.19
C ILE A 13 -28.04 2.01 -11.63
N LYS A 14 -27.03 1.41 -10.99
CA LYS A 14 -25.62 1.60 -11.39
C LYS A 14 -25.35 1.03 -12.79
N LEU A 15 -25.91 -0.14 -13.09
CA LEU A 15 -25.77 -0.76 -14.40
C LEU A 15 -26.42 0.13 -15.47
N ASP A 16 -27.61 0.64 -15.20
CA ASP A 16 -28.36 1.51 -16.12
C ASP A 16 -27.64 2.83 -16.40
N ILE A 17 -27.11 3.49 -15.37
CA ILE A 17 -26.28 4.71 -15.53
C ILE A 17 -25.01 4.41 -16.34
N SER A 18 -24.38 3.24 -16.14
CA SER A 18 -23.18 2.86 -16.89
C SER A 18 -23.48 2.62 -18.38
N MET A 19 -24.66 2.05 -18.69
CA MET A 19 -25.13 1.87 -20.06
C MET A 19 -25.43 3.22 -20.71
N GLN A 20 -26.12 4.11 -20.01
CA GLN A 20 -26.41 5.47 -20.50
C GLN A 20 -25.14 6.28 -20.77
N LEU A 21 -24.12 6.19 -19.91
CA LEU A 21 -22.83 6.85 -20.12
C LEU A 21 -22.09 6.30 -21.34
N ARG A 22 -22.18 4.99 -21.58
CA ARG A 22 -21.57 4.35 -22.74
C ARG A 22 -22.26 4.77 -24.04
N GLU A 23 -23.59 4.79 -24.05
CA GLU A 23 -24.38 5.26 -25.20
C GLU A 23 -24.10 6.74 -25.50
N SER A 24 -24.05 7.59 -24.47
CA SER A 24 -23.75 9.01 -24.62
C SER A 24 -22.37 9.24 -25.24
N ARG A 25 -21.35 8.48 -24.81
CA ARG A 25 -20.00 8.54 -25.40
C ARG A 25 -19.98 8.10 -26.87
N GLN A 26 -20.67 7.02 -27.22
CA GLN A 26 -20.77 6.56 -28.61
C GLN A 26 -21.46 7.60 -29.51
N ILE A 27 -22.52 8.26 -29.01
CA ILE A 27 -23.19 9.34 -29.74
C ILE A 27 -22.25 10.54 -29.94
N LEU A 28 -21.44 10.88 -28.93
CA LEU A 28 -20.49 11.99 -29.01
C LEU A 28 -19.40 11.72 -30.06
N GLU A 29 -18.82 10.52 -30.06
CA GLU A 29 -17.83 10.09 -31.06
C GLU A 29 -18.40 10.13 -32.48
N ALA A 30 -19.63 9.66 -32.68
CA ALA A 30 -20.31 9.71 -33.97
C ALA A 30 -20.55 11.16 -34.44
N LYS A 31 -20.91 12.07 -33.53
CA LYS A 31 -21.10 13.50 -33.84
C LYS A 31 -19.77 14.19 -34.19
N GLU A 32 -18.68 13.88 -33.49
CA GLU A 32 -17.36 14.42 -33.84
C GLU A 32 -16.90 13.95 -35.22
N ALA A 33 -17.11 12.68 -35.56
CA ALA A 33 -16.79 12.15 -36.88
C ALA A 33 -17.60 12.85 -38.00
N ALA A 34 -18.90 13.06 -37.77
CA ALA A 34 -19.76 13.80 -38.72
C ALA A 34 -19.30 15.26 -38.89
N HIS A 35 -19.02 15.96 -37.79
CA HIS A 35 -18.53 17.34 -37.83
C HIS A 35 -17.19 17.46 -38.58
N GLN A 36 -16.27 16.50 -38.40
CA GLN A 36 -15.02 16.47 -39.16
C GLN A 36 -15.26 16.31 -40.66
N LYS A 37 -16.20 15.42 -41.04
CA LYS A 37 -16.58 15.21 -42.45
C LYS A 37 -17.20 16.48 -43.06
N ASP A 38 -18.18 17.08 -42.40
CA ASP A 38 -18.87 18.29 -42.88
C ASP A 38 -17.90 19.48 -42.99
N SER A 39 -16.96 19.61 -42.05
CA SER A 39 -15.90 20.63 -42.10
C SER A 39 -14.95 20.43 -43.29
N ALA A 40 -14.61 19.18 -43.62
CA ALA A 40 -13.80 18.85 -44.79
C ALA A 40 -14.55 19.14 -46.10
N GLU A 41 -15.84 18.79 -46.18
CA GLU A 41 -16.69 19.10 -47.33
C GLU A 41 -16.85 20.61 -47.53
N LEU A 42 -17.06 21.37 -46.46
CA LEU A 42 -17.15 22.83 -46.51
C LEU A 42 -15.84 23.48 -46.99
N LYS A 43 -14.69 22.96 -46.57
CA LYS A 43 -13.38 23.41 -47.07
C LYS A 43 -13.24 23.14 -48.57
N SER A 44 -13.62 21.95 -49.04
CA SER A 44 -13.59 21.59 -50.46
C SER A 44 -14.50 22.51 -51.29
N ALA A 45 -15.76 22.71 -50.86
CA ALA A 45 -16.71 23.58 -51.54
C ALA A 45 -16.22 25.04 -51.62
N ARG A 46 -15.57 25.55 -50.56
CA ARG A 46 -14.96 26.90 -50.57
C ARG A 46 -13.78 27.00 -51.54
N HIS A 47 -12.96 25.96 -51.64
CA HIS A 47 -11.88 25.91 -52.62
C HIS A 47 -12.41 25.91 -54.05
N GLU A 48 -13.46 25.13 -54.31
CA GLU A 48 -14.09 25.07 -55.63
C GLU A 48 -14.76 26.39 -56.01
N LEU A 49 -15.45 27.04 -55.08
CA LEU A 49 -16.02 28.38 -55.29
C LEU A 49 -14.94 29.43 -55.57
N ARG A 50 -13.81 29.39 -54.85
CA ARG A 50 -12.65 30.26 -55.14
C ARG A 50 -12.08 30.00 -56.53
N ARG A 51 -11.91 28.73 -56.92
CA ARG A 51 -11.43 28.35 -58.26
C ARG A 51 -12.36 28.90 -59.35
N ARG A 52 -13.67 28.66 -59.23
CA ARG A 52 -14.68 29.16 -60.18
C ARG A 52 -14.74 30.68 -60.26
N ASN A 53 -14.61 31.38 -59.13
CA ASN A 53 -14.50 32.83 -59.13
C ASN A 53 -13.22 33.34 -59.81
N LEU A 54 -12.09 32.64 -59.64
CA LEU A 54 -10.84 32.99 -60.30
C LEU A 54 -10.94 32.77 -61.82
N GLU A 55 -11.53 31.65 -62.23
CA GLU A 55 -11.83 31.33 -63.63
C GLU A 55 -12.75 32.40 -64.24
N PHE A 56 -13.85 32.74 -63.57
CA PHE A 56 -14.78 33.79 -63.99
C PHE A 56 -14.09 35.16 -64.14
N ARG A 57 -13.28 35.57 -63.16
CA ARG A 57 -12.53 36.84 -63.22
C ARG A 57 -11.49 36.84 -64.32
N SER A 58 -10.77 35.73 -64.51
CA SER A 58 -9.82 35.61 -65.62
C SER A 58 -10.52 35.75 -66.97
N ALA A 59 -11.63 35.04 -67.19
CA ALA A 59 -12.39 35.08 -68.44
C ALA A 59 -13.02 36.46 -68.73
N PHE A 60 -13.41 37.22 -67.69
CA PHE A 60 -14.12 38.49 -67.85
C PHE A 60 -13.20 39.73 -67.79
N GLU A 61 -12.06 39.68 -67.08
CA GLU A 61 -11.05 40.75 -67.05
C GLU A 61 -10.04 40.66 -68.23
N LEU A 62 -10.05 39.56 -69.02
CA LEU A 62 -9.17 39.33 -70.18
C LEU A 62 -9.42 40.25 -71.42
N ALA A 63 -10.19 41.32 -71.28
CA ALA A 63 -10.33 42.35 -72.31
C ALA A 63 -9.13 43.32 -72.40
N GLY A 64 -7.99 43.04 -71.74
CA GLY A 64 -6.78 43.88 -71.74
C GLY A 64 -5.46 43.11 -71.82
N SER A 65 -4.64 43.47 -72.82
CA SER A 65 -3.18 43.27 -73.01
C SER A 65 -2.45 41.99 -72.48
N PRO A 66 -1.64 41.29 -73.31
CA PRO A 66 -0.83 40.12 -72.92
C PRO A 66 0.13 40.31 -71.73
N ARG A 67 0.54 41.55 -71.44
CA ARG A 67 1.39 41.86 -70.28
C ARG A 67 0.63 41.79 -68.96
N ASP A 68 -0.63 42.19 -68.96
CA ASP A 68 -1.47 42.18 -67.75
C ASP A 68 -1.87 40.76 -67.36
N ALA A 69 -2.08 39.88 -68.34
CA ALA A 69 -2.26 38.45 -68.11
C ALA A 69 -1.04 37.80 -67.44
N LYS A 70 0.18 38.18 -67.84
CA LYS A 70 1.43 37.69 -67.23
C LYS A 70 1.62 38.20 -65.80
N LEU A 71 1.26 39.46 -65.55
CA LEU A 71 1.28 40.07 -64.22
C LEU A 71 0.26 39.40 -63.27
N ALA A 72 -0.94 39.10 -63.76
CA ALA A 72 -1.95 38.37 -63.00
C ALA A 72 -1.51 36.94 -62.65
N GLU A 73 -0.87 36.24 -63.59
CA GLU A 73 -0.26 34.91 -63.36
C GLU A 73 0.78 34.96 -62.22
N LEU A 74 1.70 35.93 -62.27
CA LEU A 74 2.74 36.11 -61.26
C LEU A 74 2.18 36.48 -59.90
N ASN A 75 1.19 37.37 -59.83
CA ASN A 75 0.52 37.75 -58.58
C ASN A 75 -0.21 36.56 -57.95
N ASN A 76 -0.87 35.72 -58.75
CA ASN A 76 -1.47 34.48 -58.27
C ASN A 76 -0.42 33.51 -57.72
N ARG A 77 0.73 33.39 -58.39
CA ARG A 77 1.86 32.56 -57.95
C ARG A 77 2.41 33.03 -56.61
N ILE A 78 2.58 34.35 -56.43
CA ILE A 78 3.03 34.96 -55.17
C ILE A 78 2.03 34.67 -54.04
N GLY A 79 0.73 34.78 -54.32
CA GLY A 79 -0.32 34.43 -53.35
C GLY A 79 -0.29 32.95 -52.95
N GLN A 80 -0.10 32.04 -53.90
CA GLN A 80 0.06 30.61 -53.64
C GLN A 80 1.27 30.32 -52.76
N ILE A 81 2.43 30.89 -53.10
CA ILE A 81 3.67 30.74 -52.32
C ILE A 81 3.49 31.33 -50.91
N GLY A 82 2.84 32.48 -50.77
CA GLY A 82 2.55 33.08 -49.45
C GLY A 82 1.65 32.19 -48.58
N GLN A 83 0.65 31.55 -49.18
CA GLN A 83 -0.22 30.60 -48.49
C GLN A 83 0.55 29.34 -48.09
N GLU A 84 1.43 28.85 -48.94
CA GLU A 84 2.30 27.68 -48.67
C GLU A 84 3.29 27.97 -47.54
N ILE A 85 3.90 29.16 -47.50
CA ILE A 85 4.76 29.60 -46.40
C ILE A 85 4.00 29.62 -45.08
N THR A 86 2.77 30.16 -45.08
CA THR A 86 1.93 30.21 -43.88
C THR A 86 1.57 28.81 -43.37
N TYR A 87 1.27 27.90 -44.30
CA TYR A 87 0.98 26.49 -43.99
C TYR A 87 2.20 25.76 -43.44
N LEU A 88 3.37 25.92 -44.07
CA LEU A 88 4.62 25.32 -43.57
C LEU A 88 5.03 25.89 -42.22
N GLY A 89 4.79 27.18 -41.97
CA GLY A 89 5.01 27.83 -40.68
C GLY A 89 4.16 27.20 -39.56
N SER A 90 2.87 26.95 -39.81
CA SER A 90 2.00 26.34 -38.80
C SER A 90 2.35 24.86 -38.54
N ILE A 91 2.76 24.12 -39.57
CA ILE A 91 3.29 22.76 -39.38
C ILE A 91 4.55 22.78 -38.53
N ARG A 92 5.46 23.74 -38.75
CA ARG A 92 6.69 23.85 -37.97
C ARG A 92 6.41 24.10 -36.50
N GLU A 93 5.50 25.03 -36.20
CA GLU A 93 5.10 25.33 -34.82
C GLU A 93 4.46 24.11 -34.14
N LEU A 94 3.61 23.37 -34.87
CA LEU A 94 3.04 22.13 -34.37
C LEU A 94 4.13 21.09 -34.08
N ALA A 95 5.09 20.91 -34.99
CA ALA A 95 6.20 19.98 -34.82
C ALA A 95 7.08 20.33 -33.61
N GLU A 96 7.37 21.62 -33.38
CA GLU A 96 8.10 22.11 -32.21
C GLU A 96 7.35 21.80 -30.91
N ARG A 97 6.03 22.03 -30.87
CA ARG A 97 5.20 21.68 -29.70
C ARG A 97 5.18 20.17 -29.43
N VAL A 98 5.04 19.36 -30.48
CA VAL A 98 5.05 17.89 -30.37
C VAL A 98 6.40 17.41 -29.87
N ALA A 99 7.51 17.94 -30.39
CA ALA A 99 8.86 17.60 -29.93
C ALA A 99 9.06 17.93 -28.44
N LYS A 100 8.54 19.08 -27.99
CA LYS A 100 8.59 19.46 -26.57
C LYS A 100 7.79 18.48 -25.69
N LEU A 101 6.57 18.14 -26.08
CA LEU A 101 5.73 17.18 -25.36
C LEU A 101 6.36 15.78 -25.31
N ILE A 102 7.02 15.35 -26.39
CA ILE A 102 7.78 14.10 -26.43
C ILE A 102 8.92 14.13 -25.41
N ALA A 103 9.69 15.22 -25.36
CA ALA A 103 10.79 15.35 -24.41
C ALA A 103 10.30 15.38 -22.95
N GLU A 104 9.19 16.08 -22.67
CA GLU A 104 8.57 16.10 -21.34
C GLU A 104 8.06 14.72 -20.92
N ARG A 105 7.40 14.00 -21.84
CA ARG A 105 6.96 12.61 -21.64
C ARG A 105 8.15 11.70 -21.32
N ASP A 106 9.24 11.80 -22.08
CA ASP A 106 10.40 10.93 -21.90
C ASP A 106 11.11 11.21 -20.57
N ALA A 107 11.21 12.47 -20.18
CA ALA A 107 11.73 12.85 -18.87
C ALA A 107 10.84 12.29 -17.73
N ALA A 108 9.52 12.38 -17.86
CA ALA A 108 8.58 11.83 -16.88
C ALA A 108 8.66 10.30 -16.80
N ASN A 109 8.73 9.61 -17.94
CA ASN A 109 8.86 8.15 -17.98
C ASN A 109 10.15 7.66 -17.35
N ASN A 110 11.27 8.34 -17.62
CA ASN A 110 12.55 8.02 -16.98
C ASN A 110 12.48 8.14 -15.45
N GLU A 111 11.76 9.14 -14.93
CA GLU A 111 11.57 9.28 -13.49
C GLU A 111 10.64 8.20 -12.92
N VAL A 112 9.58 7.83 -13.64
CA VAL A 112 8.71 6.70 -13.26
C VAL A 112 9.52 5.40 -13.17
N ASP A 113 10.36 5.12 -14.16
CA ASP A 113 11.20 3.92 -14.18
C ASP A 113 12.20 3.92 -13.02
N ARG A 114 12.81 5.08 -12.75
CA ARG A 114 13.73 5.26 -11.61
C ARG A 114 13.03 5.00 -10.28
N LEU A 115 11.88 5.62 -10.06
CA LEU A 115 11.10 5.47 -8.82
C LEU A 115 10.60 4.04 -8.65
N THR A 116 10.13 3.41 -9.73
CA THR A 116 9.68 2.00 -9.72
C THR A 116 10.83 1.08 -9.31
N THR A 117 12.03 1.30 -9.84
CA THR A 117 13.23 0.54 -9.46
C THR A 117 13.60 0.73 -7.99
N VAL A 118 13.46 1.95 -7.47
CA VAL A 118 13.69 2.22 -6.04
C VAL A 118 12.65 1.52 -5.17
N ILE A 119 11.37 1.57 -5.55
CA ILE A 119 10.27 0.93 -4.83
C ILE A 119 10.48 -0.59 -4.78
N THR A 120 10.77 -1.22 -5.92
CA THR A 120 10.97 -2.68 -5.97
C THR A 120 12.16 -3.12 -5.12
N ARG A 121 13.26 -2.37 -5.16
CA ARG A 121 14.42 -2.61 -4.29
C ARG A 121 14.07 -2.46 -2.81
N LEU A 122 13.41 -1.37 -2.41
CA LEU A 122 13.04 -1.13 -1.01
C LEU A 122 12.06 -2.18 -0.49
N SER A 123 11.07 -2.55 -1.30
CA SER A 123 10.12 -3.62 -0.97
C SER A 123 10.82 -4.97 -0.79
N SER A 124 11.76 -5.34 -1.67
CA SER A 124 12.53 -6.58 -1.52
C SER A 124 13.36 -6.62 -0.23
N VAL A 125 14.08 -5.53 0.07
CA VAL A 125 14.86 -5.41 1.31
C VAL A 125 13.96 -5.48 2.54
N THR A 126 12.80 -4.83 2.50
CA THR A 126 11.83 -4.81 3.60
C THR A 126 11.23 -6.20 3.83
N SER A 127 10.79 -6.88 2.77
CA SER A 127 10.26 -8.24 2.85
C SER A 127 11.30 -9.21 3.42
N GLY A 128 12.54 -9.17 2.94
CA GLY A 128 13.62 -9.99 3.48
C GLY A 128 13.88 -9.71 4.97
N ARG A 129 13.82 -8.44 5.37
CA ARG A 129 13.97 -8.03 6.77
C ARG A 129 12.83 -8.54 7.66
N ILE A 130 11.59 -8.44 7.19
CA ILE A 130 10.41 -8.96 7.90
C ILE A 130 10.51 -10.48 8.05
N SER A 131 10.86 -11.21 7.00
CA SER A 131 11.04 -12.66 7.05
C SER A 131 12.11 -13.07 8.07
N GLN A 132 13.25 -12.37 8.10
CA GLN A 132 14.29 -12.62 9.09
C GLN A 132 13.79 -12.34 10.51
N ALA A 133 13.14 -11.19 10.73
CA ALA A 133 12.61 -10.81 12.03
C ALA A 133 11.56 -11.82 12.54
N MET A 134 10.62 -12.25 11.69
CA MET A 134 9.59 -13.22 12.06
C MET A 134 10.17 -14.62 12.28
N SER A 135 11.22 -15.01 11.53
CA SER A 135 11.94 -16.26 11.77
C SER A 135 12.63 -16.26 13.16
N MET A 136 13.23 -15.14 13.55
CA MET A 136 13.79 -14.97 14.90
C MET A 136 12.73 -15.09 15.99
N VAL A 137 11.60 -14.38 15.82
CA VAL A 137 10.46 -14.45 16.75
C VAL A 137 9.93 -15.89 16.85
N SER A 138 9.74 -16.57 15.73
CA SER A 138 9.29 -17.97 15.70
C SER A 138 10.27 -18.89 16.45
N THR A 139 11.57 -18.72 16.23
CA THR A 139 12.62 -19.53 16.88
C THR A 139 12.63 -19.31 18.39
N ARG A 140 12.51 -18.05 18.83
CA ARG A 140 12.42 -17.70 20.25
C ARG A 140 11.14 -18.22 20.88
N ALA A 141 10.00 -18.04 20.22
CA ALA A 141 8.71 -18.53 20.70
C ALA A 141 8.70 -20.05 20.88
N LYS A 142 9.24 -20.82 19.93
CA LYS A 142 9.44 -22.27 20.07
C LYS A 142 10.28 -22.63 21.29
N SER A 143 11.41 -21.93 21.48
CA SER A 143 12.29 -22.16 22.62
C SER A 143 11.61 -21.88 23.96
N LEU A 144 10.76 -20.84 24.03
CA LEU A 144 9.98 -20.50 25.22
C LEU A 144 8.87 -21.52 25.49
N LEU A 145 8.14 -21.96 24.45
CA LEU A 145 7.10 -22.98 24.58
C LEU A 145 7.66 -24.33 25.02
N LYS A 146 8.84 -24.73 24.53
CA LYS A 146 9.53 -25.96 24.96
C LYS A 146 9.94 -25.97 26.43
N GLN A 147 10.07 -24.78 27.04
CA GLN A 147 10.37 -24.63 28.47
C GLN A 147 9.10 -24.66 29.35
N ASP A 148 7.91 -24.63 28.76
CA ASP A 148 6.67 -24.81 29.50
C ASP A 148 6.50 -26.27 29.98
N LEU A 149 5.60 -26.46 30.94
CA LEU A 149 5.24 -27.80 31.41
C LEU A 149 4.59 -28.58 30.25
N LYS A 150 4.98 -29.85 30.06
CA LYS A 150 4.47 -30.77 29.03
C LYS A 150 2.98 -31.12 29.22
N ARG A 151 2.09 -30.15 29.04
CA ARG A 151 0.63 -30.28 29.15
C ARG A 151 -0.06 -30.40 27.80
N GLN A 152 0.58 -29.89 26.75
CA GLN A 152 0.16 -30.02 25.37
C GLN A 152 1.30 -30.61 24.57
N GLU A 153 0.99 -31.64 23.80
CA GLU A 153 1.95 -32.28 22.91
C GLU A 153 2.45 -31.30 21.86
N GLU A 154 1.58 -30.39 21.40
CA GLU A 154 1.91 -29.33 20.45
C GLU A 154 2.97 -28.34 20.99
N PHE A 155 3.12 -28.21 22.31
CA PHE A 155 4.12 -27.32 22.92
C PHE A 155 5.42 -28.06 23.25
N ALA A 156 5.41 -29.40 23.25
CA ALA A 156 6.59 -30.19 23.51
C ALA A 156 7.59 -30.15 22.33
N ASP A 157 7.09 -30.13 21.10
CA ASP A 157 7.91 -29.95 19.90
C ASP A 157 7.20 -29.11 18.81
N PRO A 158 7.04 -27.79 19.02
CA PRO A 158 6.37 -26.92 18.07
C PRO A 158 7.18 -26.78 16.76
N GLY A 159 6.55 -27.12 15.63
CA GLY A 159 7.18 -27.09 14.32
C GLY A 159 7.33 -25.66 13.76
N MET A 160 6.33 -24.80 13.91
CA MET A 160 6.32 -23.40 13.52
C MET A 160 5.39 -22.59 14.42
N VAL A 161 5.90 -21.49 14.99
CA VAL A 161 5.07 -20.50 15.69
C VAL A 161 4.99 -19.25 14.84
N THR A 162 3.77 -18.80 14.55
CA THR A 162 3.51 -17.61 13.75
C THR A 162 2.65 -16.64 14.54
N VAL A 163 3.01 -15.36 14.49
CA VAL A 163 2.21 -14.28 15.07
C VAL A 163 1.49 -13.59 13.92
N ASP A 164 0.16 -13.61 13.97
CA ASP A 164 -0.70 -12.85 13.08
C ASP A 164 -1.12 -11.55 13.78
N PHE A 165 -0.63 -10.43 13.25
CA PHE A 165 -0.95 -9.11 13.76
C PHE A 165 -2.32 -8.58 13.28
N ALA A 166 -2.85 -9.11 12.17
CA ALA A 166 -4.14 -8.68 11.64
C ALA A 166 -5.29 -9.25 12.48
N ASP A 167 -5.16 -10.52 12.87
CA ASP A 167 -6.20 -11.26 13.60
C ASP A 167 -5.92 -11.36 15.13
N ASP A 168 -4.89 -10.69 15.65
CA ASP A 168 -4.41 -10.81 17.04
C ASP A 168 -4.27 -12.27 17.51
N ALA A 169 -3.71 -13.10 16.63
CA ALA A 169 -3.67 -14.55 16.81
C ALA A 169 -2.23 -15.07 16.82
N VAL A 170 -1.98 -16.06 17.67
CA VAL A 170 -0.73 -16.82 17.66
C VAL A 170 -1.05 -18.24 17.25
N LEU A 171 -0.42 -18.69 16.16
CA LEU A 171 -0.61 -20.02 15.60
C LEU A 171 0.58 -20.89 15.96
N VAL A 172 0.33 -22.11 16.39
CA VAL A 172 1.34 -23.18 16.50
C VAL A 172 0.97 -24.26 15.50
N ASP A 173 1.84 -24.50 14.52
CA ASP A 173 1.64 -25.47 13.44
C ASP A 173 0.30 -25.28 12.69
N GLY A 174 -0.12 -24.02 12.53
CA GLY A 174 -1.38 -23.65 11.87
C GLY A 174 -2.63 -23.85 12.72
N LYS A 175 -2.50 -24.26 13.98
CA LYS A 175 -3.62 -24.37 14.93
C LYS A 175 -3.70 -23.14 15.85
N MET A 176 -4.91 -22.71 16.14
CA MET A 176 -5.22 -21.60 17.06
C MET A 176 -6.01 -22.05 18.30
N ASN A 177 -6.64 -23.23 18.26
CA ASN A 177 -7.55 -23.68 19.30
C ASN A 177 -6.82 -24.47 20.40
N PHE A 178 -6.36 -23.77 21.43
CA PHE A 178 -5.78 -24.39 22.64
C PHE A 178 -6.67 -24.19 23.86
N ALA A 179 -6.42 -24.98 24.92
CA ALA A 179 -7.06 -24.78 26.21
C ALA A 179 -6.79 -23.37 26.75
N GLU A 180 -7.71 -22.84 27.54
CA GLU A 180 -7.69 -21.43 27.94
C GLU A 180 -6.41 -21.03 28.71
N SER A 181 -5.96 -21.88 29.64
CA SER A 181 -4.69 -21.66 30.36
C SER A 181 -3.46 -21.74 29.46
N SER A 182 -3.53 -22.47 28.35
CA SER A 182 -2.45 -22.55 27.36
C SER A 182 -2.44 -21.40 26.37
N ASN A 183 -3.60 -20.83 26.04
CA ASN A 183 -3.67 -19.60 25.25
C ASN A 183 -3.00 -18.43 25.97
N VAL A 184 -3.17 -18.33 27.29
CA VAL A 184 -2.49 -17.29 28.11
C VAL A 184 -0.97 -17.44 28.00
N VAL A 185 -0.45 -18.66 28.19
CA VAL A 185 1.00 -18.92 28.06
C VAL A 185 1.48 -18.67 26.63
N LEU A 186 0.73 -19.09 25.61
CA LEU A 186 1.09 -18.87 24.22
C LEU A 186 1.19 -17.37 23.88
N LYS A 187 0.20 -16.57 24.29
CA LYS A 187 0.20 -15.11 24.09
C LYS A 187 1.38 -14.46 24.82
N ASN A 188 1.58 -14.79 26.09
CA ASN A 188 2.69 -14.24 26.87
C ASN A 188 4.05 -14.68 26.31
N ALA A 189 4.20 -15.92 25.87
CA ALA A 189 5.41 -16.42 25.21
C ALA A 189 5.67 -15.72 23.87
N ALA A 190 4.63 -15.41 23.10
CA ALA A 190 4.78 -14.64 21.85
C ALA A 190 5.26 -13.20 22.11
N ILE A 191 4.71 -12.53 23.13
CA ILE A 191 5.16 -11.19 23.55
C ILE A 191 6.61 -11.23 24.03
N LEU A 192 6.99 -12.22 24.84
CA LEU A 192 8.38 -12.40 25.27
C LEU A 192 9.31 -12.75 24.10
N ALA A 193 8.84 -13.51 23.12
CA ALA A 193 9.62 -13.82 21.92
C ALA A 193 9.89 -12.56 21.08
N LEU A 194 8.91 -11.67 20.95
CA LEU A 194 9.07 -10.37 20.30
C LEU A 194 10.13 -9.52 21.02
N LEU A 195 10.03 -9.43 22.34
CA LEU A 195 11.03 -8.74 23.15
C LEU A 195 12.41 -9.38 23.02
N GLY A 196 12.49 -10.71 23.12
CA GLY A 196 13.74 -11.46 23.00
C GLY A 196 14.42 -11.23 21.65
N ALA A 197 13.66 -11.24 20.56
CA ALA A 197 14.17 -10.91 19.23
C ALA A 197 14.65 -9.44 19.17
N ALA A 198 13.89 -8.50 19.75
CA ALA A 198 14.26 -7.09 19.82
C ALA A 198 15.49 -6.82 20.70
N ALA A 199 15.73 -7.67 21.69
CA ALA A 199 16.86 -7.60 22.60
C ALA A 199 18.13 -8.30 22.08
N GLU A 200 18.04 -8.97 20.93
CA GLU A 200 19.15 -9.61 20.22
C GLU A 200 19.55 -8.80 18.98
N ASP A 201 18.58 -8.32 18.21
CA ASP A 201 18.83 -7.64 16.94
C ASP A 201 18.58 -6.13 17.04
N LYS A 202 19.66 -5.35 16.90
CA LYS A 202 19.60 -3.87 16.90
C LYS A 202 18.74 -3.29 15.78
N LYS A 203 18.57 -4.00 14.67
CA LYS A 203 17.74 -3.57 13.53
C LYS A 203 16.27 -3.96 13.72
N PHE A 204 15.91 -4.61 14.82
CA PHE A 204 14.53 -4.97 15.13
C PHE A 204 13.86 -3.77 15.80
N TRP A 205 13.01 -3.08 15.05
CA TRP A 205 12.36 -1.84 15.48
C TRP A 205 11.09 -2.12 16.27
N HIS A 206 11.27 -2.77 17.42
CA HIS A 206 10.22 -2.96 18.41
C HIS A 206 10.72 -2.43 19.76
N PRO A 207 9.85 -1.78 20.55
CA PRO A 207 10.23 -1.34 21.89
C PRO A 207 10.78 -2.51 22.71
N ARG A 208 11.94 -2.31 23.34
CA ARG A 208 12.52 -3.29 24.27
C ARG A 208 11.97 -3.08 25.69
N LEU A 209 10.68 -2.79 25.77
CA LEU A 209 9.93 -2.56 26.99
C LEU A 209 8.66 -3.37 26.88
N VAL A 210 8.45 -4.25 27.85
CA VAL A 210 7.22 -5.02 27.97
C VAL A 210 6.62 -4.83 29.35
N LEU A 211 5.32 -4.57 29.38
CA LEU A 211 4.48 -4.58 30.57
C LEU A 211 3.49 -5.75 30.44
N MET A 212 3.57 -6.72 31.35
CA MET A 212 2.63 -7.85 31.40
C MET A 212 1.78 -7.73 32.65
N ASP A 213 0.49 -7.45 32.48
CA ASP A 213 -0.43 -7.46 33.61
C ASP A 213 -0.96 -8.88 33.84
N ASN A 214 -0.89 -9.34 35.08
CA ASN A 214 -1.39 -10.63 35.58
C ASN A 214 -0.94 -11.83 34.74
N VAL A 215 0.33 -12.23 34.89
CA VAL A 215 0.92 -13.33 34.10
C VAL A 215 0.25 -14.70 34.34
N GLU A 216 -0.58 -14.84 35.38
CA GLU A 216 -1.29 -16.06 35.76
C GLU A 216 -2.80 -16.07 35.51
N ASP A 217 -3.28 -15.27 34.55
CA ASP A 217 -4.70 -15.17 34.22
C ASP A 217 -5.37 -16.53 33.89
N LYS A 218 -6.70 -16.58 34.05
CA LYS A 218 -7.60 -17.67 33.64
C LYS A 218 -7.31 -19.06 34.24
N GLY A 219 -7.02 -19.11 35.54
CA GLY A 219 -6.89 -20.37 36.28
C GLY A 219 -5.58 -21.09 36.02
N MET A 220 -4.51 -20.35 35.73
CA MET A 220 -3.18 -20.91 35.59
C MET A 220 -2.67 -21.45 36.93
N GLU A 221 -2.18 -22.69 36.93
CA GLU A 221 -1.66 -23.31 38.15
C GLU A 221 -0.36 -22.63 38.63
N GLN A 222 -0.21 -22.54 39.96
CA GLN A 222 0.93 -21.90 40.61
C GLN A 222 2.29 -22.38 40.08
N LYS A 223 2.48 -23.68 39.89
CA LYS A 223 3.72 -24.25 39.36
C LYS A 223 4.05 -23.74 37.95
N ARG A 224 3.02 -23.53 37.11
CA ARG A 224 3.18 -23.00 35.75
C ARG A 224 3.52 -21.51 35.80
N SER A 225 2.90 -20.75 36.72
CA SER A 225 3.25 -19.33 36.96
C SER A 225 4.70 -19.16 37.41
N HIS A 226 5.14 -19.95 38.39
CA HIS A 226 6.52 -19.89 38.86
C HIS A 226 7.52 -20.24 37.74
N ASN A 227 7.22 -21.26 36.93
CA ASN A 227 8.04 -21.60 35.77
C ASN A 227 8.10 -20.45 34.75
N PHE A 228 6.97 -19.81 34.47
CA PHE A 228 6.92 -18.69 33.54
C PHE A 228 7.75 -17.49 34.04
N GLN A 229 7.72 -17.20 35.34
CA GLN A 229 8.57 -16.17 35.96
C GLN A 229 10.06 -16.50 35.80
N ASN A 230 10.47 -17.78 35.94
CA ASN A 230 11.85 -18.19 35.67
C ASN A 230 12.23 -17.99 34.21
N ILE A 231 11.34 -18.30 33.27
CA ILE A 231 11.55 -18.07 31.84
C ILE A 231 11.77 -16.58 31.55
N ILE A 232 10.97 -15.68 32.15
CA ILE A 232 11.14 -14.22 32.01
C ILE A 232 12.54 -13.79 32.49
N VAL A 233 12.94 -14.20 33.69
CA VAL A 233 14.23 -13.83 34.29
C VAL A 233 15.39 -14.38 33.44
N ASN A 234 15.31 -15.63 32.99
CA ASN A 234 16.33 -16.24 32.14
C ASN A 234 16.46 -15.51 30.80
N LEU A 235 15.35 -15.15 30.15
CA LEU A 235 15.36 -14.38 28.91
C LEU A 235 16.01 -13.01 29.12
N SER A 236 15.69 -12.33 30.23
CA SER A 236 16.29 -11.04 30.57
C SER A 236 17.80 -11.14 30.80
N GLN A 237 18.27 -12.19 31.48
CA GLN A 237 19.69 -12.41 31.72
C GLN A 237 20.48 -12.75 30.46
N GLN A 238 19.85 -13.41 29.48
CA GLN A 238 20.48 -13.81 28.22
C GLN A 238 20.46 -12.71 27.14
N ALA A 239 19.66 -11.66 27.34
CA ALA A 239 19.52 -10.57 26.39
C ALA A 239 20.82 -9.77 26.24
N GLN A 240 21.18 -9.44 24.99
CA GLN A 240 22.42 -8.73 24.67
C GLN A 240 22.25 -7.21 24.70
N LEU A 241 21.03 -6.73 24.43
CA LEU A 241 20.69 -5.32 24.39
C LEU A 241 19.91 -4.91 25.64
N THR A 242 20.07 -3.65 26.03
CA THR A 242 19.30 -3.03 27.10
C THR A 242 17.81 -3.14 26.83
N HIS A 243 17.07 -3.66 27.80
CA HIS A 243 15.65 -3.90 27.75
C HIS A 243 15.06 -3.78 29.16
N GLN A 244 13.73 -3.71 29.25
CA GLN A 244 13.01 -3.68 30.52
C GLN A 244 11.76 -4.56 30.44
N ILE A 245 11.58 -5.39 31.47
CA ILE A 245 10.39 -6.22 31.64
C ILE A 245 9.77 -5.83 32.97
N ILE A 246 8.49 -5.48 32.94
CA ILE A 246 7.69 -5.21 34.13
C ILE A 246 6.51 -6.18 34.05
N PHE A 247 6.30 -6.96 35.09
CA PHE A 247 5.14 -7.84 35.16
C PHE A 247 4.53 -7.86 36.55
N THR A 248 3.23 -8.09 36.62
CA THR A 248 2.49 -8.24 37.88
C THR A 248 2.12 -9.71 38.09
N THR A 249 2.22 -10.17 39.34
CA THR A 249 1.82 -11.51 39.76
C THR A 249 1.32 -11.50 41.20
N SER A 250 0.26 -12.26 41.44
CA SER A 250 -0.32 -12.64 42.72
C SER A 250 0.34 -13.88 43.32
N MET A 251 1.07 -14.66 42.53
CA MET A 251 1.75 -15.89 42.93
C MET A 251 3.26 -15.77 42.68
N PRO A 252 3.99 -14.93 43.44
CA PRO A 252 5.42 -14.76 43.24
C PRO A 252 6.17 -16.06 43.49
N ASN A 253 7.10 -16.40 42.58
CA ASN A 253 7.94 -17.58 42.74
C ASN A 253 8.89 -17.40 43.94
N PRO A 254 8.80 -18.22 44.99
CA PRO A 254 9.68 -18.11 46.16
C PRO A 254 11.15 -18.40 45.86
N ASP A 255 11.44 -19.08 44.74
CA ASP A 255 12.81 -19.41 44.32
C ASP A 255 13.54 -18.20 43.69
N LEU A 256 12.82 -17.13 43.33
CA LEU A 256 13.41 -15.92 42.76
C LEU A 256 13.87 -14.97 43.86
N ASP A 257 14.94 -14.21 43.58
CA ASP A 257 15.43 -13.17 44.49
C ASP A 257 14.45 -11.99 44.53
N MET A 258 13.46 -12.09 45.41
CA MET A 258 12.43 -11.08 45.60
C MET A 258 13.00 -9.74 46.08
N LYS A 259 14.17 -9.71 46.73
CA LYS A 259 14.79 -8.44 47.13
C LYS A 259 15.34 -7.67 45.92
N LYS A 260 15.79 -8.40 44.89
CA LYS A 260 16.32 -7.82 43.66
C LYS A 260 15.22 -7.48 42.65
N PHE A 261 14.20 -8.35 42.53
CA PHE A 261 13.23 -8.27 41.44
C PHE A 261 11.87 -7.69 41.85
N ALA A 262 11.47 -7.77 43.13
CA ALA A 262 10.16 -7.28 43.56
C ALA A 262 10.22 -5.79 43.93
N ILE A 263 9.16 -5.08 43.58
CA ILE A 263 8.96 -3.67 43.93
C ILE A 263 7.72 -3.58 44.82
N GLY A 264 7.89 -3.05 46.03
CA GLY A 264 6.81 -2.87 47.00
C GLY A 264 6.60 -4.08 47.92
N PRO A 265 5.73 -3.93 48.93
CA PRO A 265 5.46 -4.99 49.90
C PRO A 265 4.57 -6.09 49.28
N HIS A 266 4.75 -7.33 49.77
CA HIS A 266 3.85 -8.43 49.43
C HIS A 266 2.59 -8.34 50.28
N TYR A 267 1.44 -8.26 49.62
CA TYR A 267 0.14 -8.17 50.28
C TYR A 267 -0.48 -9.57 50.42
N THR A 268 -1.06 -9.83 51.59
CA THR A 268 -1.73 -11.09 51.94
C THR A 268 -3.07 -10.81 52.59
N GLU A 269 -3.90 -11.82 52.85
CA GLU A 269 -5.16 -11.62 53.58
C GLU A 269 -4.96 -10.93 54.95
N ARG A 270 -3.81 -11.20 55.60
CA ARG A 270 -3.39 -10.60 56.86
C ARG A 270 -2.73 -9.23 56.69
N ASN A 271 -2.14 -8.95 55.53
CA ASN A 271 -1.47 -7.69 55.20
C ASN A 271 -2.13 -7.06 53.96
N ARG A 272 -3.28 -6.41 54.16
CA ARG A 272 -4.11 -5.88 53.08
C ARG A 272 -3.50 -4.60 52.48
N THR A 273 -3.82 -4.35 51.21
CA THR A 273 -3.42 -3.13 50.47
C THR A 273 -4.01 -1.85 51.06
N LEU A 274 -5.21 -1.95 51.64
CA LEU A 274 -5.88 -0.84 52.32
C LEU A 274 -5.85 -1.07 53.82
N ASN A 275 -5.06 -0.26 54.52
CA ASN A 275 -5.03 -0.23 55.96
C ASN A 275 -5.89 0.94 56.46
N PHE A 276 -7.18 0.68 56.66
CA PHE A 276 -8.06 1.60 57.38
C PHE A 276 -7.72 1.44 58.86
N GLY A 277 -6.82 2.26 59.37
CA GLY A 277 -6.39 2.19 60.77
C GLY A 277 -7.58 2.10 61.72
N THR A 278 -7.49 1.20 62.70
CA THR A 278 -8.35 1.20 63.88
C THR A 278 -7.95 2.34 64.81
#